data_AF-A0A7I7WS66-F1
#
_entry.id   AF-A0A7I7WS66-F1
#
_cell.length_a   1.000
_cell.length_b   1.000
_cell.length_c   1.000
_cell.angle_alpha   90.00
_cell.angle_beta   90.00
_cell.angle_gamma   90.00
#
_symmetry.space_group_name_H-M   'P 1'
#
loop_
_entity.id
_entity.type
_entity.pdbx_description
1 polymer ?
#
loop_
_entity_poly.entity_id
_entity_poly.type
_entity_poly.pdbx_seq_one_letter_code
_entity_poly.pdbx_strand_id
1 'polypeptide(L)'
;MRMPRAVANFNRRVTNPAARAITPWLPGQGTLEHVGRKSGKRYRTPLLVFPTADGFVVLIGYGPETDWVKNVLAGGPAVLHKRGEDVALTKPRLMSKAEAAPLVIGPGRTFYRLFPYNEAALVLTRST
;
A
#
# COMPACT_ATOMS: atom_id res chain seq x y z
N MET A 1 -28.60 11.99 -12.83
CA MET A 1 -28.97 10.56 -12.61
C MET A 1 -27.78 9.81 -12.02
N ARG A 2 -28.08 9.02 -10.98
CA ARG A 2 -27.32 7.95 -10.30
C ARG A 2 -26.02 7.49 -10.99
N MET A 3 -24.90 7.45 -10.24
CA MET A 3 -23.77 6.56 -10.53
C MET A 3 -24.12 5.15 -10.03
N PRO A 4 -24.40 4.17 -10.91
CA PRO A 4 -24.85 2.82 -10.55
C PRO A 4 -23.68 1.82 -10.71
N ARG A 5 -23.62 0.77 -9.87
CA ARG A 5 -22.63 -0.36 -9.95
C ARG A 5 -21.14 -0.04 -9.71
N ALA A 6 -20.71 1.22 -9.77
CA ALA A 6 -19.30 1.64 -9.72
C ALA A 6 -18.55 1.30 -8.40
N VAL A 7 -19.26 1.13 -7.28
CA VAL A 7 -18.68 0.76 -5.97
C VAL A 7 -18.71 -0.77 -5.73
N ALA A 8 -19.64 -1.50 -6.37
CA ALA A 8 -19.82 -2.94 -6.15
C ALA A 8 -18.75 -3.79 -6.85
N ASN A 9 -18.17 -3.31 -7.96
CA ASN A 9 -17.06 -3.98 -8.66
C ASN A 9 -15.69 -3.75 -8.03
N PHE A 10 -15.57 -2.79 -7.10
CA PHE A 10 -14.33 -2.57 -6.34
C PHE A 10 -13.98 -3.79 -5.47
N ASN A 11 -14.99 -4.55 -5.02
CA ASN A 11 -14.82 -5.66 -4.07
C ASN A 11 -14.59 -7.05 -4.72
N ARG A 12 -15.05 -7.29 -5.97
CA ARG A 12 -14.87 -8.61 -6.62
C ARG A 12 -13.49 -8.79 -7.30
N ARG A 13 -12.69 -7.72 -7.39
CA ARG A 13 -11.42 -7.64 -8.15
C ARG A 13 -10.19 -7.20 -7.33
N VAL A 14 -10.33 -6.89 -6.03
CA VAL A 14 -9.16 -6.68 -5.12
C VAL A 14 -8.24 -7.91 -5.16
N THR A 15 -8.84 -9.05 -5.41
CA THR A 15 -8.22 -10.27 -5.86
C THR A 15 -8.15 -10.31 -7.39
N ASN A 16 -7.20 -9.58 -8.00
CA ASN A 16 -6.73 -9.99 -9.32
C ASN A 16 -6.29 -11.47 -9.18
N PRO A 17 -6.81 -12.44 -9.96
CA PRO A 17 -6.36 -13.84 -9.88
C PRO A 17 -4.83 -13.96 -9.95
N ALA A 18 -4.19 -13.06 -10.71
CA ALA A 18 -2.74 -12.92 -10.74
C ALA A 18 -2.20 -12.49 -9.38
N ALA A 19 -2.65 -11.37 -8.79
CA ALA A 19 -2.21 -10.93 -7.47
C ALA A 19 -2.44 -12.02 -6.40
N ARG A 20 -3.62 -12.66 -6.34
CA ARG A 20 -3.89 -13.78 -5.43
C ARG A 20 -2.92 -14.95 -5.56
N ALA A 21 -2.51 -15.28 -6.79
CA ALA A 21 -1.66 -16.44 -7.06
C ALA A 21 -0.21 -16.22 -6.60
N ILE A 22 0.28 -14.97 -6.62
CA ILE A 22 1.64 -14.61 -6.19
C ILE A 22 1.72 -14.17 -4.73
N THR A 23 0.65 -13.60 -4.16
CA THR A 23 0.65 -13.03 -2.80
C THR A 23 1.12 -13.94 -1.66
N PRO A 24 0.80 -15.25 -1.59
CA PRO A 24 1.18 -16.09 -0.43
C PRO A 24 2.68 -16.31 -0.25
N TRP A 25 3.49 -16.15 -1.32
CA TRP A 25 4.93 -16.45 -1.30
C TRP A 25 5.81 -15.19 -1.29
N LEU A 26 5.21 -14.00 -1.32
CA LEU A 26 5.96 -12.77 -1.49
C LEU A 26 6.59 -12.29 -0.17
N PRO A 27 7.93 -12.14 -0.09
CA PRO A 27 8.65 -11.84 1.15
C PRO A 27 8.29 -10.47 1.77
N GLY A 28 7.65 -9.59 0.97
CA GLY A 28 7.20 -8.26 1.35
C GLY A 28 5.71 -8.14 1.69
N GLN A 29 4.99 -9.22 1.96
CA GLN A 29 3.57 -9.10 2.32
C GLN A 29 3.38 -8.39 3.68
N GLY A 30 2.48 -7.41 3.71
CA GLY A 30 2.02 -6.74 4.93
C GLY A 30 0.56 -6.29 4.79
N THR A 31 -0.13 -6.06 5.90
CA THR A 31 -1.50 -5.54 5.90
C THR A 31 -1.52 -4.12 6.43
N LEU A 32 -1.95 -3.17 5.61
CA LEU A 32 -2.10 -1.78 6.02
C LEU A 32 -3.52 -1.57 6.57
N GLU A 33 -3.63 -1.24 7.85
CA GLU A 33 -4.85 -0.70 8.46
C GLU A 33 -4.89 0.83 8.26
N HIS A 34 -6.02 1.34 7.78
CA HIS A 34 -6.26 2.77 7.53
C HIS A 34 -7.71 3.16 7.82
N VAL A 35 -7.96 4.46 7.97
CA VAL A 35 -9.30 5.01 8.22
C VAL A 35 -9.87 5.67 6.97
N GLY A 36 -11.10 5.31 6.62
CA GLY A 36 -11.83 5.92 5.51
C GLY A 36 -12.06 7.41 5.70
N ARG A 37 -11.46 8.24 4.84
CA ARG A 37 -11.56 9.71 4.93
C ARG A 37 -12.99 10.28 4.92
N LYS A 38 -13.95 9.53 4.35
CA LYS A 38 -15.37 9.90 4.29
C LYS A 38 -16.23 9.15 5.32
N SER A 39 -15.88 7.92 5.64
CA SER A 39 -16.73 7.03 6.44
C SER A 39 -16.27 6.88 7.89
N GLY A 40 -15.05 7.28 8.23
CA GLY A 40 -14.42 7.02 9.52
C GLY A 40 -14.19 5.54 9.83
N LYS A 41 -14.53 4.62 8.90
CA LYS A 41 -14.41 3.18 9.12
C LYS A 41 -12.97 2.73 8.97
N ARG A 42 -12.57 1.74 9.76
CA ARG A 42 -11.29 1.06 9.60
C ARG A 42 -11.35 0.08 8.43
N TYR A 43 -10.30 0.07 7.62
CA TYR A 43 -10.12 -0.81 6.48
C TYR A 43 -8.76 -1.47 6.59
N ARG A 44 -8.65 -2.69 6.06
CA ARG A 44 -7.40 -3.43 5.98
C ARG A 44 -7.12 -3.77 4.52
N THR A 45 -5.91 -3.48 4.06
CA THR A 45 -5.50 -3.70 2.68
C THR A 45 -4.19 -4.48 2.66
N PRO A 46 -4.19 -5.72 2.14
CA PRO A 46 -2.95 -6.47 1.95
C PRO A 46 -2.14 -5.84 0.81
N LEU A 47 -0.88 -5.54 1.08
CA LEU A 47 0.00 -4.79 0.18
C LEU A 47 1.41 -5.40 0.18
N LEU A 48 2.15 -5.11 -0.89
CA LEU A 48 3.58 -5.32 -0.95
C LEU A 48 4.30 -4.13 -0.32
N VAL A 49 5.01 -4.40 0.78
CA VAL A 49 5.72 -3.41 1.56
C VAL A 49 7.21 -3.71 1.60
N PHE A 50 8.01 -2.66 1.48
CA PHE A 50 9.46 -2.71 1.36
C PHE A 50 10.05 -1.81 2.44
N PRO A 51 10.99 -2.30 3.28
CA PRO A 51 11.57 -1.48 4.33
C PRO A 51 12.42 -0.34 3.75
N THR A 52 12.39 0.80 4.44
CA THR A 52 13.34 1.92 4.30
C THR A 52 14.11 2.08 5.61
N ALA A 53 15.04 3.03 5.66
CA ALA A 53 15.76 3.36 6.90
C ALA A 53 14.82 3.85 8.03
N ASP A 54 13.74 4.54 7.66
CA ASP A 54 12.84 5.25 8.56
C ASP A 54 11.39 4.75 8.51
N GLY A 55 11.09 3.70 7.75
CA GLY A 55 9.72 3.28 7.48
C GLY A 55 9.60 2.27 6.35
N PHE A 56 8.66 2.52 5.43
CA PHE A 56 8.30 1.61 4.36
C PHE A 56 7.92 2.34 3.07
N VAL A 57 8.23 1.69 1.94
CA VAL A 57 7.64 1.96 0.63
C VAL A 57 6.59 0.91 0.33
N VAL A 58 5.44 1.35 -0.18
CA VAL A 58 4.34 0.49 -0.64
C VAL A 58 4.14 0.70 -2.13
N LEU A 59 4.21 -0.37 -2.92
CA LEU A 59 3.90 -0.29 -4.36
C LEU A 59 2.39 -0.16 -4.56
N ILE A 60 1.98 0.82 -5.37
CA ILE A 60 0.57 1.05 -5.70
C ILE A 60 0.26 0.34 -7.02
N GLY A 61 -0.55 -0.73 -6.96
CA GLY A 61 -0.87 -1.56 -8.11
C GLY A 61 -2.09 -1.14 -8.94
N TYR A 62 -2.93 -0.24 -8.42
CA TYR A 62 -4.18 0.20 -9.06
C TYR A 62 -4.27 1.73 -9.18
N GLY A 63 -3.12 2.38 -9.13
CA GLY A 63 -2.99 3.82 -9.24
C GLY A 63 -3.26 4.61 -7.96
N PRO A 64 -2.76 5.86 -7.91
CA PRO A 64 -2.84 6.72 -6.73
C PRO A 64 -4.28 7.12 -6.36
N GLU A 65 -5.21 6.93 -7.29
CA GLU A 65 -6.62 7.26 -7.11
C GLU A 65 -7.41 6.21 -6.31
N THR A 66 -6.78 5.09 -5.94
CA THR A 66 -7.38 4.02 -5.14
C THR A 66 -7.76 4.53 -3.75
N ASP A 67 -8.90 4.09 -3.22
CA ASP A 67 -9.42 4.61 -1.96
C ASP A 67 -8.47 4.45 -0.77
N TRP A 68 -7.71 3.35 -0.66
CA TRP A 68 -6.76 3.19 0.43
C TRP A 68 -5.63 4.25 0.38
N VAL A 69 -5.15 4.60 -0.82
CA VAL A 69 -4.12 5.65 -0.99
C VAL A 69 -4.69 6.99 -0.56
N LYS A 70 -5.88 7.33 -1.04
CA LYS A 70 -6.58 8.58 -0.68
C LYS A 70 -6.90 8.67 0.80
N ASN A 71 -7.23 7.56 1.44
CA ASN A 71 -7.51 7.51 2.87
C ASN A 71 -6.25 7.77 3.70
N VAL A 72 -5.13 7.15 3.32
CA VAL A 72 -3.85 7.36 3.99
C VAL A 72 -3.33 8.78 3.76
N LEU A 73 -3.40 9.29 2.53
CA LEU A 73 -3.02 10.67 2.21
C LEU A 73 -3.88 11.73 2.90
N ALA A 74 -5.11 11.39 3.31
CA ALA A 74 -5.94 12.29 4.10
C ALA A 74 -5.43 12.49 5.55
N GLY A 75 -4.31 11.85 5.92
CA GLY A 75 -3.65 12.05 7.21
C GLY A 75 -4.28 11.29 8.37
N GLY A 76 -5.18 10.34 8.09
CA GLY A 76 -5.73 9.45 9.10
C GLY A 76 -4.69 8.47 9.65
N PRO A 77 -4.93 7.85 10.82
CA PRO A 77 -4.04 6.83 11.37
C PRO A 77 -3.80 5.70 10.37
N ALA A 78 -2.54 5.31 10.23
CA ALA A 78 -2.12 4.19 9.41
C ALA A 78 -1.24 3.24 10.24
N VAL A 79 -1.53 1.94 10.22
CA VAL A 79 -0.75 0.91 10.93
C VAL A 79 -0.42 -0.20 9.95
N LEU A 80 0.85 -0.57 9.87
CA LEU A 80 1.30 -1.72 9.11
C LEU A 80 1.43 -2.93 10.03
N HIS A 81 0.62 -3.95 9.77
CA HIS A 81 0.72 -5.26 10.38
C HIS A 81 1.65 -6.14 9.53
N LYS A 82 2.81 -6.50 10.08
CA LYS A 82 3.80 -7.32 9.37
C LYS A 82 4.57 -8.20 10.34
N ARG A 83 4.61 -9.52 10.06
CA ARG A 83 5.40 -10.50 10.84
C ARG A 83 5.14 -10.47 12.35
N GLY A 84 3.88 -10.25 12.74
CA GLY A 84 3.49 -10.17 14.16
C GLY A 84 3.77 -8.81 14.82
N GLU A 85 4.32 -7.85 14.09
CA GLU A 85 4.52 -6.47 14.57
C GLU A 85 3.46 -5.53 13.98
N ASP A 86 3.04 -4.58 14.82
CA ASP A 86 2.17 -3.47 14.45
C ASP A 86 2.99 -2.18 14.45
N VAL A 87 3.24 -1.64 13.26
CA VAL A 87 4.08 -0.45 13.09
C VAL A 87 3.20 0.74 12.73
N ALA A 88 3.11 1.72 13.62
CA ALA A 88 2.44 2.98 13.34
C ALA A 88 3.19 3.76 12.26
N LEU A 89 2.46 4.23 11.25
CA LEU A 89 2.99 4.93 10.09
C LEU A 89 2.39 6.33 9.94
N THR A 90 3.21 7.26 9.49
CA THR A 90 2.87 8.67 9.32
C THR A 90 3.59 9.27 8.11
N LYS A 91 3.37 10.57 7.87
CA LYS A 91 3.98 11.39 6.81
C LYS A 91 3.89 10.71 5.42
N PRO A 92 2.67 10.40 4.95
CA PRO A 92 2.50 9.75 3.66
C PRO A 92 2.96 10.65 2.51
N ARG A 93 3.81 10.13 1.64
CA ARG A 93 4.29 10.83 0.44
C ARG A 93 4.09 9.95 -0.78
N LEU A 94 3.36 10.46 -1.77
CA LEU A 94 3.22 9.82 -3.07
C LEU A 94 4.44 10.15 -3.92
N MET A 95 5.09 9.13 -4.48
CA MET A 95 6.27 9.25 -5.32
C MET A 95 6.13 8.34 -6.54
N SER A 96 6.88 8.60 -7.61
CA SER A 96 7.07 7.60 -8.64
C SER A 96 7.85 6.41 -8.08
N LYS A 97 7.71 5.25 -8.72
CA LYS A 97 8.50 4.07 -8.34
C LYS A 97 10.00 4.32 -8.42
N ALA A 98 10.45 5.07 -9.44
CA ALA A 98 11.85 5.38 -9.66
C ALA A 98 12.42 6.25 -8.54
N GLU A 99 11.69 7.27 -8.10
CA GLU A 99 12.11 8.16 -7.01
C GLU A 99 12.15 7.45 -5.66
N ALA A 100 11.26 6.47 -5.43
CA ALA A 100 11.24 5.70 -4.19
C ALA A 100 12.26 4.53 -4.18
N ALA A 101 12.78 4.10 -5.34
CA ALA A 101 13.71 2.97 -5.45
C ALA A 101 15.04 3.11 -4.65
N PRO A 102 15.62 4.31 -4.50
CA PRO A 102 16.81 4.50 -3.65
C PRO A 102 16.53 4.35 -2.16
N LEU A 103 15.28 4.52 -1.71
CA LEU A 103 14.89 4.45 -0.30
C LEU A 103 14.76 3.01 0.22
N VAL A 104 14.50 2.05 -0.68
CA VAL A 104 14.32 0.64 -0.32
C VAL A 104 15.65 0.01 0.07
N ILE A 105 15.68 -0.59 1.26
CA ILE A 105 16.86 -1.25 1.82
C ILE A 105 16.73 -2.78 1.84
N GLY A 106 17.86 -3.45 2.04
CA GLY A 106 17.94 -4.90 2.19
C GLY A 106 17.72 -5.67 0.88
N PRO A 107 17.58 -7.01 0.97
CA PRO A 107 17.51 -7.88 -0.21
C PRO A 107 16.26 -7.65 -1.08
N GLY A 108 15.23 -7.00 -0.53
CA GLY A 108 14.01 -6.65 -1.25
C GLY A 108 14.18 -5.56 -2.32
N ARG A 109 15.32 -4.86 -2.37
CA ARG A 109 15.56 -3.75 -3.32
C ARG A 109 15.55 -4.20 -4.79
N THR A 110 16.20 -5.32 -5.09
CA THR A 110 16.20 -5.88 -6.44
C THR A 110 14.79 -6.31 -6.83
N PHE A 111 14.07 -6.97 -5.91
CA PHE A 111 12.68 -7.34 -6.12
C PHE A 111 11.79 -6.12 -6.37
N TYR A 112 11.92 -5.05 -5.59
CA TYR A 112 11.19 -3.79 -5.80
C TYR A 112 11.39 -3.23 -7.21
N ARG A 113 12.65 -3.16 -7.67
CA ARG A 113 12.99 -2.62 -9.00
C ARG A 113 12.36 -3.44 -10.13
N LEU A 114 12.48 -4.76 -10.03
CA LEU A 114 12.00 -5.70 -11.05
C LEU A 114 10.49 -5.92 -11.02
N PHE A 115 9.81 -5.58 -9.92
CA PHE A 115 8.38 -5.80 -9.80
C PHE A 115 7.61 -5.00 -10.87
N PRO A 116 6.69 -5.60 -11.64
CA PRO A 116 6.15 -4.97 -12.85
C PRO A 116 5.23 -3.76 -12.63
N TYR A 117 4.87 -3.43 -11.38
CA TYR A 117 4.05 -2.25 -11.08
C TYR A 117 4.88 -0.98 -11.21
N ASN A 118 4.41 -0.03 -12.02
CA ASN A 118 5.10 1.24 -12.27
C ASN A 118 4.20 2.47 -12.01
N GLU A 119 2.97 2.29 -11.50
CA GLU A 119 2.04 3.40 -11.40
C GLU A 119 2.45 4.45 -10.36
N ALA A 120 2.73 4.04 -9.12
CA ALA A 120 3.25 4.91 -8.08
C ALA A 120 3.76 4.10 -6.88
N ALA A 121 4.42 4.79 -5.96
CA ALA A 121 4.84 4.27 -4.67
C ALA A 121 4.37 5.23 -3.57
N LEU A 122 3.87 4.68 -2.46
CA LEU A 122 3.57 5.43 -1.25
C LEU A 122 4.69 5.21 -0.24
N VAL A 123 5.33 6.30 0.18
CA VAL A 123 6.36 6.28 1.23
C VAL A 123 5.73 6.71 2.55
N LEU A 124 6.00 5.95 3.60
CA LEU A 124 5.49 6.14 4.95
C LEU A 124 6.63 5.99 5.94
N THR A 125 6.68 6.86 6.95
CA THR A 125 7.70 6.80 8.02
C THR A 125 7.10 6.20 9.28
N ARG A 126 7.90 5.50 10.09
CA ARG A 126 7.48 5.07 11.44
C ARG A 126 7.15 6.29 12.28
N SER A 127 6.07 6.21 13.06
CA SER A 127 5.87 7.17 14.14
C SER A 127 6.86 6.83 15.25
N THR A 128 7.74 7.76 15.59
CA THR A 128 8.53 7.76 16.83
C THR A 128 7.66 8.05 18.03
#